data_AF-A0A4Q2U0Z3-F1
#
_entry.id   AF-A0A4Q2U0Z3-F1
#
_cell.length_a   1.000
_cell.length_b   1.000
_cell.length_c   1.000
_cell.angle_alpha   90.00
_cell.angle_beta   90.00
_cell.angle_gamma   90.00
#
_symmetry.space_group_name_H-M   'P 1'
#
loop_
_entity.id
_entity.type
_entity.pdbx_description
1 polymer ?
#
loop_
_entity_poly.entity_id
_entity_poly.type
_entity_poly.pdbx_seq_one_letter_code
_entity_poly.pdbx_strand_id
1 'polypeptide(L)' 'MTHHVDNRQVHVPGKKPVYDVSEYCRRNGIDKSEARKLMKALGQFATHHELTMNAVARPPKYR' A
#
# COMPACT_ATOMS: atom_id res chain seq x y z
N MET A 1 -3.72 19.30 -38.00
CA MET A 1 -4.99 19.05 -37.29
C MET A 1 -4.64 18.57 -35.89
N THR A 2 -4.85 19.37 -34.86
CA THR A 2 -4.51 19.01 -33.47
C THR A 2 -5.66 18.23 -32.87
N HIS A 3 -5.45 16.94 -32.61
CA HIS A 3 -6.44 16.09 -31.94
C HIS A 3 -6.57 16.53 -30.49
N HIS A 4 -7.76 17.00 -30.13
CA HIS A 4 -8.14 17.27 -28.74
C HIS A 4 -8.03 15.96 -27.96
N VAL A 5 -7.13 15.92 -26.98
CA VAL A 5 -7.05 14.79 -26.05
C VAL A 5 -8.18 14.99 -25.04
N ASP A 6 -9.15 14.08 -25.04
CA ASP A 6 -10.22 14.07 -24.05
C ASP A 6 -9.61 14.07 -22.65
N ASN A 7 -10.02 15.04 -21.84
CA ASN A 7 -9.69 15.11 -20.42
C ASN A 7 -10.39 13.94 -19.72
N ARG A 8 -9.73 12.78 -19.75
CA ARG A 8 -10.11 11.55 -19.08
C ARG A 8 -10.40 11.89 -17.64
N GLN A 9 -11.69 11.85 -17.28
CA GLN A 9 -12.18 12.13 -15.94
C GLN A 9 -11.27 11.44 -14.93
N VAL A 10 -10.58 12.24 -14.12
CA VAL A 10 -9.77 11.72 -13.03
C VAL A 10 -10.76 11.09 -12.08
N HIS A 11 -10.84 9.76 -12.08
CA HIS A 11 -11.61 9.05 -11.08
C HIS A 11 -11.07 9.50 -9.74
N VAL A 12 -11.89 10.19 -8.96
CA VAL A 12 -11.62 10.49 -7.57
C VAL A 12 -12.13 9.27 -6.83
N PRO A 13 -11.28 8.25 -6.56
CA PRO A 13 -11.73 7.15 -5.73
C PRO A 13 -12.19 7.75 -4.40
N GLY A 14 -13.37 7.34 -3.93
CA GLY A 14 -13.86 7.70 -2.60
C GLY A 14 -12.89 7.28 -1.50
N LYS A 15 -13.29 7.47 -0.23
CA LYS A 15 -12.45 7.08 0.91
C LYS A 15 -12.01 5.61 0.76
N LYS A 16 -10.70 5.40 0.58
CA LYS A 16 -10.12 4.06 0.42
C LYS A 16 -10.30 3.29 1.72
N PRO A 17 -10.63 1.99 1.66
CA PRO A 17 -10.69 1.17 2.86
C PRO A 17 -9.29 1.12 3.51
N VAL A 18 -9.27 1.37 4.81
CA VAL A 18 -8.09 1.21 5.67
C VAL A 18 -8.19 -0.11 6.41
N TYR A 19 -7.05 -0.74 6.64
CA TYR A 19 -6.92 -2.03 7.30
C TYR A 19 -6.04 -1.86 8.54
N ASP A 20 -6.38 -2.57 9.60
CA ASP A 20 -5.49 -2.69 10.76
C ASP A 20 -4.22 -3.44 10.32
N VAL A 21 -3.07 -2.81 10.53
CA VAL A 21 -1.77 -3.34 10.10
C VAL A 21 -1.45 -4.65 10.81
N SER A 22 -1.84 -4.81 12.07
CA SER A 22 -1.58 -6.03 12.84
C SER A 22 -2.39 -7.23 12.32
N GLU A 23 -3.68 -7.02 12.08
CA GLU A 23 -4.57 -8.04 11.52
C GLU A 23 -4.18 -8.41 10.09
N TYR A 24 -3.78 -7.42 9.28
CA TYR A 24 -3.26 -7.68 7.95
C TYR A 24 -1.99 -8.54 8.00
N CYS A 25 -1.04 -8.21 8.86
CA CYS A 25 0.19 -8.98 9.00
C CYS A 25 -0.08 -10.42 9.48
N ARG A 26 -0.98 -10.58 10.45
CA ARG A 26 -1.40 -11.89 10.96
C ARG A 26 -2.03 -12.75 9.86
N ARG A 27 -2.93 -12.19 9.05
CA ARG A 27 -3.61 -12.91 7.96
C ARG A 27 -2.67 -13.31 6.83
N ASN A 28 -1.66 -12.47 6.54
CA ASN A 28 -0.71 -12.72 5.45
C ASN A 28 0.56 -13.48 5.90
N GLY A 29 0.63 -13.95 7.15
CA GLY A 29 1.79 -14.68 7.66
C GLY A 29 3.08 -13.84 7.70
N ILE A 30 2.95 -12.52 7.80
CA ILE A 30 4.10 -11.60 7.87
C ILE A 30 4.77 -11.75 9.23
N ASP A 31 6.10 -11.84 9.23
CA ASP A 31 6.87 -11.99 10.47
C ASP A 31 6.62 -10.82 11.44
N LYS A 32 6.70 -11.11 12.74
CA LYS A 32 6.48 -10.11 13.80
C LYS A 32 7.48 -8.95 13.71
N SER A 33 8.71 -9.18 13.24
CA SER A 33 9.68 -8.10 13.06
C SER A 33 9.27 -7.13 11.95
N GLU A 34 8.74 -7.67 10.86
CA GLU A 34 8.27 -6.88 9.71
C GLU A 34 6.95 -6.18 10.02
N ALA A 35 6.04 -6.83 10.74
CA ALA A 35 4.82 -6.23 11.25
C ALA A 35 5.11 -5.01 12.14
N ARG A 36 6.14 -5.08 13.00
CA ARG A 36 6.57 -3.93 13.82
C ARG A 36 7.16 -2.80 12.97
N LYS A 37 7.87 -3.10 11.89
CA LYS A 37 8.37 -2.07 10.97
C LYS A 37 7.23 -1.41 10.22
N LEU A 38 6.30 -2.19 9.68
CA LEU A 38 5.08 -1.71 9.02
C LEU A 38 4.26 -0.83 9.95
N MET A 39 4.06 -1.25 11.21
CA MET A 39 3.35 -0.46 12.22
C MET A 39 4.06 0.88 12.51
N LYS A 40 5.40 0.89 12.57
CA LYS A 40 6.17 2.13 12.76
C LYS A 40 6.14 3.06 11.54
N ALA A 41 6.08 2.51 10.34
CA ALA A 41 6.12 3.28 9.09
C ALA A 41 4.76 3.83 8.68
N LEU A 42 3.70 3.03 8.85
CA LEU A 42 2.35 3.34 8.35
C LEU A 42 1.37 3.71 9.48
N GLY A 43 1.67 3.36 10.73
CA GLY A 43 0.76 3.51 11.86
C GLY A 43 -0.16 2.30 12.04
N GLN A 44 -1.23 2.47 12.84
CA GLN A 44 -2.17 1.38 13.17
C GLN A 44 -3.07 0.99 11.99
N PHE A 45 -3.42 1.96 11.13
CA PHE A 45 -4.28 1.76 9.98
C PHE A 45 -3.58 2.19 8.71
N ALA A 46 -3.62 1.34 7.69
CA ALA A 46 -3.01 1.62 6.39
C ALA A 46 -3.93 1.15 5.26
N THR A 47 -3.84 1.80 4.11
CA THR A 47 -4.55 1.36 2.91
C THR A 47 -3.93 0.07 2.36
N HIS A 48 -4.72 -0.68 1.59
CA HIS A 48 -4.24 -1.89 0.92
C HIS A 48 -2.98 -1.64 0.06
N HIS A 49 -2.93 -0.47 -0.60
CA HIS A 49 -1.79 -0.10 -1.43
C HIS A 49 -0.51 0.09 -0.61
N GLU A 50 -0.61 0.82 0.50
CA GLU A 50 0.53 1.04 1.41
C GLU A 50 1.02 -0.28 2.00
N LEU A 51 0.10 -1.15 2.43
CA LEU A 51 0.44 -2.46 2.96
C LEU A 51 1.14 -3.33 1.92
N THR A 52 0.63 -3.41 0.70
CA THR A 52 1.25 -4.23 -0.36
C THR A 52 2.60 -3.71 -0.83
N MET A 53 2.79 -2.38 -0.88
CA MET A 53 4.07 -1.77 -1.25
C MET A 53 5.15 -1.96 -0.18
N ASN A 54 4.76 -2.00 1.10
CA ASN A 54 5.73 -2.09 2.19
C ASN A 54 5.88 -3.50 2.78
N ALA A 55 4.90 -4.39 2.62
CA ALA A 55 4.94 -5.76 3.17
C ALA A 55 5.83 -6.70 2.36
N VAL A 56 6.01 -6.45 1.06
CA VAL A 56 6.97 -7.18 0.26
C VAL A 56 8.33 -6.57 0.56
N ALA A 57 9.09 -7.19 1.46
CA ALA A 57 10.51 -6.93 1.60
C ALA A 57 11.17 -7.26 0.25
N ARG A 58 11.16 -6.30 -0.69
CA ARG A 58 11.91 -6.42 -1.93
C ARG A 58 13.37 -6.30 -1.52
N PRO A 59 14.17 -7.37 -1.61
CA PRO A 59 15.60 -7.19 -1.46
C PRO A 59 16.05 -6.14 -2.50
N PRO A 60 16.93 -5.20 -2.13
CA PRO A 60 17.48 -4.28 -3.12
C PRO A 60 18.10 -5.11 -4.23
N LYS A 61 17.54 -4.99 -5.45
CA LYS A 61 18.22 -5.49 -6.65
C LYS A 61 19.40 -4.57 -6.88
N TYR A 62 20.56 -4.91 -6.32
CA TYR A 62 21.82 -4.35 -6.78
C TYR A 62 21.95 -4.74 -8.25
N ARG A 63 21.89 -3.75 -9.14
CA ARG A 63 22.12 -3.88 -10.58
C ARG A 63 23.53 -3.40 -10.89
#